data_AF-A0A534SST1-F1
#
_entry.id   AF-A0A534SST1-F1
#
_cell.length_a   1.000
_cell.length_b   1.000
_cell.length_c   1.000
_cell.angle_alpha   90.00
_cell.angle_beta   90.00
_cell.angle_gamma   90.00
#
_symmetry.space_group_name_H-M   'P 1'
#
loop_
_entity.id
_entity.type
_entity.pdbx_description
1 polymer ?
#
loop_
_entity_poly.entity_id
_entity_poly.type
_entity_poly.pdbx_seq_one_letter_code
_entity_poly.pdbx_strand_id
1 'polypeptide(L)'
;MPPRRRRSCASRRERRSASGSPAWWRAFSSRAGSTRRRCWRSSRPIAAHPPAPTPRHSQERDARRPGWPRSSASSTSLAAARAAADVRVALAGVGGDEIFGGSAPARAAARIGYYARLPALAREMIEVSTRVAPALWSPAVHATVGGARLAPLELYARQVSLLLPEERAALYTPEALEAMGEAMPWRALAGLFADAAAAGAADTRDAFHYVDVAFRLPARAAVTTAAAAEGVELRLPFADHRLAQIAASTPPASRGGVRARQLLLGAATADLLPRAVRSAPHRDPGPPPQAWAAGRLRDLAEELLAPRRLAAQGVFRPDHVGRLWREHLAGERDHGRRLWGLLAATRWLEGRVVAASSAARAAG
;
A
#
# COMPACT_ATOMS: atom_id res chain seq x y z
N MET A 1 -37.67 -31.37 -71.25
CA MET A 1 -37.42 -32.36 -70.17
C MET A 1 -35.91 -32.66 -70.13
N PRO A 2 -35.36 -33.04 -68.95
CA PRO A 2 -34.15 -32.44 -68.30
C PRO A 2 -32.80 -33.13 -68.72
N PRO A 3 -31.60 -32.83 -68.13
CA PRO A 3 -31.35 -32.24 -66.82
C PRO A 3 -30.39 -31.03 -66.70
N ARG A 4 -30.75 -30.25 -65.68
CA ARG A 4 -30.06 -29.19 -64.92
C ARG A 4 -28.79 -29.74 -64.25
N ARG A 5 -27.78 -29.03 -63.73
CA ARG A 5 -27.31 -27.64 -63.48
C ARG A 5 -25.98 -27.90 -62.68
N ARG A 6 -24.94 -27.08 -62.54
CA ARG A 6 -24.70 -25.63 -62.64
C ARG A 6 -23.17 -25.45 -62.72
N ARG A 7 -22.75 -24.44 -63.48
CA ARG A 7 -21.36 -24.05 -63.74
C ARG A 7 -20.71 -23.37 -62.53
N SER A 8 -19.38 -23.51 -62.49
CA SER A 8 -18.46 -22.66 -61.74
C SER A 8 -18.39 -21.26 -62.36
N CYS A 9 -18.07 -20.25 -61.54
CA CYS A 9 -16.83 -19.47 -61.59
C CYS A 9 -16.96 -18.23 -60.69
N ALA A 10 -15.82 -17.77 -60.18
CA ALA A 10 -15.64 -16.81 -59.11
C ALA A 10 -15.94 -15.34 -59.47
N SER A 11 -16.20 -14.50 -58.46
CA SER A 11 -15.46 -13.22 -58.25
C SER A 11 -15.86 -12.46 -56.96
N ARG A 12 -14.82 -12.16 -56.15
CA ARG A 12 -14.54 -10.96 -55.32
C ARG A 12 -15.66 -10.20 -54.58
N ARG A 13 -15.60 -10.16 -53.23
CA ARG A 13 -14.87 -9.13 -52.40
C ARG A 13 -15.12 -9.34 -50.88
N GLU A 14 -14.01 -9.32 -50.13
CA GLU A 14 -13.77 -9.03 -48.70
C GLU A 14 -14.94 -8.81 -47.72
N ARG A 15 -14.92 -9.55 -46.58
CA ARG A 15 -14.60 -9.02 -45.22
C ARG A 15 -14.69 -10.10 -44.12
N ARG A 16 -13.62 -10.15 -43.31
CA ARG A 16 -13.55 -10.49 -41.86
C ARG A 16 -13.91 -11.91 -41.38
N SER A 17 -12.86 -12.68 -41.06
CA SER A 17 -12.85 -13.77 -40.07
C SER A 17 -11.49 -13.73 -39.35
N ALA A 18 -11.43 -13.44 -38.06
CA ALA A 18 -11.45 -14.41 -36.96
C ALA A 18 -10.14 -15.22 -36.83
N SER A 19 -9.28 -14.79 -35.91
CA SER A 19 -8.24 -15.58 -35.24
C SER A 19 -7.85 -14.81 -33.97
N GLY A 20 -7.64 -15.37 -32.79
CA GLY A 20 -7.82 -16.68 -32.21
C GLY A 20 -7.36 -16.52 -30.75
N SER A 21 -8.20 -16.83 -29.77
CA SER A 21 -7.85 -16.67 -28.35
C SER A 21 -6.68 -17.60 -27.96
N PRO A 22 -5.69 -17.14 -27.18
CA PRO A 22 -4.53 -17.96 -26.80
C PRO A 22 -4.91 -19.19 -25.96
N ALA A 23 -4.15 -20.28 -26.14
CA ALA A 23 -4.40 -21.61 -25.59
C ALA A 23 -4.51 -21.70 -24.05
N TRP A 24 -4.01 -20.72 -23.29
CA TRP A 24 -4.13 -20.70 -21.82
C TRP A 24 -5.58 -20.49 -21.33
N TRP A 25 -6.47 -19.95 -22.18
CA TRP A 25 -7.88 -19.72 -21.83
C TRP A 25 -8.74 -21.00 -21.86
N ARG A 26 -8.34 -22.04 -22.62
CA ARG A 26 -9.08 -23.33 -22.70
C ARG A 26 -8.73 -24.31 -21.58
N ALA A 27 -7.59 -24.11 -20.92
CA ALA A 27 -7.16 -24.95 -19.80
C ALA A 27 -7.95 -24.68 -18.50
N PHE A 28 -8.53 -23.48 -18.34
CA PHE A 28 -9.28 -23.11 -17.13
C PHE A 28 -10.77 -23.49 -17.19
N SER A 29 -11.32 -23.69 -18.40
CA SER A 29 -12.75 -24.01 -18.61
C SER A 29 -13.07 -25.51 -18.61
N SER A 30 -12.08 -26.40 -18.63
CA SER A 30 -12.27 -27.86 -18.78
C SER A 30 -12.16 -28.68 -17.48
N ARG A 31 -11.95 -28.05 -16.32
CA ARG A 31 -11.94 -28.75 -15.00
C ARG A 31 -13.09 -28.38 -14.06
N ALA A 32 -14.08 -27.61 -14.51
CA ALA A 32 -15.31 -27.36 -13.76
C ALA A 32 -16.43 -28.32 -14.24
N GLY A 33 -16.19 -29.63 -14.08
CA GLY A 33 -17.13 -30.69 -14.44
C GLY A 33 -17.37 -31.63 -13.26
N SER A 34 -18.55 -31.51 -12.66
CA SER A 34 -19.14 -32.45 -11.69
C SER A 34 -18.53 -32.49 -10.28
N THR A 35 -19.08 -31.69 -9.37
CA THR A 35 -19.36 -32.15 -8.01
C THR A 35 -20.63 -31.49 -7.51
N ARG A 36 -21.48 -32.32 -6.90
CA ARG A 36 -22.91 -32.11 -6.74
C ARG A 36 -23.24 -30.91 -5.85
N ARG A 37 -24.23 -30.14 -6.29
CA ARG A 37 -24.99 -29.16 -5.51
C ARG A 37 -25.50 -29.84 -4.22
N ARG A 38 -25.14 -29.30 -3.05
CA ARG A 38 -25.97 -29.44 -1.84
C ARG A 38 -26.50 -28.06 -1.47
N CYS A 39 -27.81 -27.92 -1.63
CA CYS A 39 -28.60 -26.81 -1.17
C CYS A 39 -28.38 -26.58 0.34
N TRP A 40 -28.16 -25.33 0.73
CA TRP A 40 -28.57 -24.83 2.03
C TRP A 40 -29.59 -23.73 1.81
N ARG A 41 -30.86 -24.11 1.99
CA ARG A 41 -32.02 -23.24 2.05
C ARG A 41 -32.37 -23.19 3.54
N SER A 42 -32.14 -22.07 4.20
CA SER A 42 -32.82 -21.77 5.47
C SER A 42 -33.07 -20.28 5.56
N SER A 43 -34.31 -19.92 5.30
CA SER A 43 -34.90 -18.60 5.41
C SER A 43 -35.23 -18.30 6.87
N ARG A 44 -34.76 -17.17 7.42
CA ARG A 44 -35.46 -16.45 8.50
C ARG A 44 -35.26 -14.94 8.32
N PRO A 45 -36.31 -14.11 8.41
CA PRO A 45 -36.20 -12.66 8.31
C PRO A 45 -35.57 -12.07 9.58
N ILE A 46 -34.72 -11.07 9.43
CA ILE A 46 -34.09 -10.31 10.51
C ILE A 46 -35.18 -9.41 11.13
N ALA A 47 -35.54 -9.66 12.39
CA ALA A 47 -36.39 -8.78 13.18
C ALA A 47 -35.61 -7.53 13.63
N ALA A 48 -36.28 -6.37 13.62
CA ALA A 48 -35.71 -5.10 14.04
C ALA A 48 -35.39 -5.09 15.54
N HIS A 49 -34.16 -4.72 15.91
CA HIS A 49 -33.75 -4.49 17.30
C HIS A 49 -34.07 -3.04 17.74
N PRO A 50 -34.46 -2.81 19.01
CA PRO A 50 -34.66 -1.47 19.57
C PRO A 50 -33.30 -0.75 19.81
N PRO A 51 -33.27 0.59 19.91
CA PRO A 51 -32.03 1.35 19.99
C PRO A 51 -31.27 1.09 21.31
N ALA A 52 -29.95 0.89 21.19
CA ALA A 52 -29.04 0.68 22.31
C ALA A 52 -28.84 1.97 23.14
N PRO A 53 -28.63 1.87 24.47
CA PRO A 53 -28.38 3.04 25.31
C PRO A 53 -26.98 3.63 25.03
N THR A 54 -26.89 4.96 25.07
CA THR A 54 -25.65 5.74 24.94
C THR A 54 -24.60 5.33 25.97
N PRO A 55 -23.36 4.99 25.58
CA PRO A 55 -22.32 4.63 26.55
C PRO A 55 -21.76 5.89 27.21
N ARG A 56 -22.03 6.04 28.51
CA ARG A 56 -21.31 6.99 29.39
C ARG A 56 -19.85 6.52 29.56
N HIS A 57 -18.94 7.50 29.51
CA HIS A 57 -17.50 7.45 29.77
C HIS A 57 -16.98 6.17 30.46
N SER A 58 -16.21 5.37 29.72
CA SER A 58 -15.48 4.20 30.22
C SER A 58 -13.96 4.35 30.11
N GLN A 59 -13.42 5.57 29.99
CA GLN A 59 -11.97 5.77 29.91
C GLN A 59 -11.20 5.52 31.23
N GLU A 60 -11.90 5.39 32.37
CA GLU A 60 -11.23 5.29 33.68
C GLU A 60 -11.03 3.87 34.23
N ARG A 61 -11.57 2.81 33.59
CA ARG A 61 -11.47 1.43 34.13
C ARG A 61 -10.29 0.60 33.64
N ASP A 62 -9.49 1.08 32.70
CA ASP A 62 -8.35 0.33 32.11
C ASP A 62 -7.02 0.47 32.89
N ALA A 63 -7.06 1.02 34.10
CA ALA A 63 -5.84 1.36 34.85
C ALA A 63 -5.09 0.19 35.52
N ARG A 64 -5.55 -1.07 35.44
CA ARG A 64 -5.03 -2.16 36.31
C ARG A 64 -4.85 -3.53 35.64
N ARG A 65 -4.00 -3.65 34.61
CA ARG A 65 -3.43 -4.95 34.21
C ARG A 65 -1.90 -4.86 34.07
N PRO A 66 -1.11 -5.62 34.87
CA PRO A 66 0.34 -5.63 34.76
C PRO A 66 0.80 -6.65 33.70
N GLY A 67 1.81 -6.31 32.90
CA GLY A 67 2.65 -7.32 32.23
C GLY A 67 2.91 -7.18 30.73
N TRP A 68 2.29 -6.24 30.01
CA TRP A 68 2.62 -6.00 28.60
C TRP A 68 2.81 -4.51 28.36
N PRO A 69 3.82 -4.07 27.58
CA PRO A 69 3.95 -2.67 27.24
C PRO A 69 2.61 -2.18 26.67
N ARG A 70 2.15 -0.99 27.10
CA ARG A 70 0.96 -0.27 26.59
C ARG A 70 1.11 0.13 25.11
N SER A 71 1.70 -0.75 24.31
CA SER A 71 2.34 -0.49 23.05
C SER A 71 1.47 -0.97 21.91
N SER A 72 0.60 -0.07 21.46
CA SER A 72 0.63 0.36 20.06
C SER A 72 -0.47 1.38 19.86
N ALA A 73 -0.11 2.67 19.84
CA ALA A 73 -0.98 3.72 19.32
C ALA A 73 -1.12 3.61 17.78
N SER A 74 -1.35 2.40 17.28
CA SER A 74 -1.60 2.14 15.87
C SER A 74 -3.11 2.15 15.65
N SER A 75 -3.55 2.61 14.48
CA SER A 75 -4.96 2.57 14.09
C SER A 75 -5.54 1.16 14.15
N THR A 76 -4.70 0.13 13.93
CA THR A 76 -5.09 -1.28 14.02
C THR A 76 -5.42 -1.68 15.45
N SER A 77 -4.60 -1.30 16.42
CA SER A 77 -4.82 -1.65 17.83
C SER A 77 -6.10 -1.02 18.34
N LEU A 78 -6.37 0.24 18.00
CA LEU A 78 -7.63 0.89 18.34
C LEU A 78 -8.84 0.18 17.71
N ALA A 79 -8.73 -0.21 16.43
CA ALA A 79 -9.78 -0.97 15.75
C ALA A 79 -9.98 -2.36 16.36
N ALA A 80 -8.90 -3.04 16.74
CA ALA A 80 -8.92 -4.34 17.38
C ALA A 80 -9.51 -4.26 18.79
N ALA A 81 -9.10 -3.30 19.62
CA ALA A 81 -9.67 -3.06 20.94
C ALA A 81 -11.17 -2.78 20.87
N ARG A 82 -11.63 -2.02 19.87
CA ARG A 82 -13.06 -1.79 19.64
C ARG A 82 -13.78 -3.06 19.23
N ALA A 83 -13.18 -3.86 18.36
CA ALA A 83 -13.75 -5.09 17.83
C ALA A 83 -13.72 -6.26 18.84
N ALA A 84 -12.80 -6.25 19.80
CA ALA A 84 -12.61 -7.33 20.79
C ALA A 84 -13.85 -7.60 21.64
N ALA A 85 -14.72 -6.61 21.80
CA ALA A 85 -16.01 -6.78 22.48
C ALA A 85 -16.99 -7.66 21.68
N ASP A 86 -16.89 -7.65 20.35
CA ASP A 86 -17.87 -8.25 19.44
C ASP A 86 -17.33 -9.49 18.71
N VAL A 87 -16.03 -9.53 18.42
CA VAL A 87 -15.39 -10.59 17.62
C VAL A 87 -14.06 -11.03 18.21
N ARG A 88 -13.79 -12.34 18.12
CA ARG A 88 -12.48 -12.93 18.48
C ARG A 88 -11.56 -13.13 17.30
N VAL A 89 -12.13 -13.28 16.10
CA VAL A 89 -11.39 -13.52 14.85
C VAL A 89 -11.83 -12.52 13.81
N ALA A 90 -10.88 -11.87 13.15
CA ALA A 90 -11.12 -10.92 12.06
C ALA A 90 -10.23 -11.24 10.85
N LEU A 91 -10.69 -10.84 9.66
CA LEU A 91 -9.90 -10.93 8.42
C LEU A 91 -9.36 -9.55 8.06
N ALA A 92 -8.08 -9.46 7.71
CA ALA A 92 -7.50 -8.23 7.17
C ALA A 92 -7.02 -8.40 5.72
N GLY A 93 -7.19 -7.35 4.93
CA GLY A 93 -6.78 -7.29 3.52
C GLY A 93 -5.27 -7.14 3.28
N VAL A 94 -4.42 -7.37 4.29
CA VAL A 94 -2.95 -7.30 4.13
C VAL A 94 -2.49 -8.38 3.15
N GLY A 95 -1.60 -8.01 2.21
CA GLY A 95 -1.16 -8.88 1.11
C GLY A 95 -1.85 -8.59 -0.21
N GLY A 96 -3.01 -7.92 -0.21
CA GLY A 96 -3.73 -7.59 -1.44
C GLY A 96 -2.89 -6.75 -2.42
N ASP A 97 -2.31 -5.65 -1.93
CA ASP A 97 -1.53 -4.75 -2.78
C ASP A 97 -0.12 -5.27 -3.09
N GLU A 98 0.50 -5.95 -2.13
CA GLU A 98 1.85 -6.55 -2.25
C GLU A 98 1.86 -7.66 -3.31
N ILE A 99 0.92 -8.59 -3.24
CA ILE A 99 0.89 -9.78 -4.11
C ILE A 99 0.22 -9.46 -5.45
N PHE A 100 -0.90 -8.73 -5.45
CA PHE A 100 -1.64 -8.47 -6.68
C PHE A 100 -1.25 -7.15 -7.36
N GLY A 101 -0.09 -6.56 -7.06
CA GLY A 101 0.43 -5.41 -7.82
C GLY A 101 -0.41 -4.12 -7.70
N GLY A 102 -1.00 -3.91 -6.53
CA GLY A 102 -1.71 -2.66 -6.19
C GLY A 102 -0.82 -1.57 -5.59
N SER A 103 0.41 -1.94 -5.23
CA SER A 103 1.35 -1.07 -4.52
C SER A 103 1.79 0.17 -5.28
N ALA A 104 2.18 1.22 -4.54
CA ALA A 104 2.70 2.45 -5.13
C ALA A 104 3.97 2.22 -6.00
N PRO A 105 4.97 1.43 -5.57
CA PRO A 105 6.11 1.08 -6.43
C PRO A 105 5.68 0.37 -7.72
N ALA A 106 4.83 -0.66 -7.64
CA ALA A 106 4.36 -1.39 -8.82
C ALA A 106 3.63 -0.47 -9.82
N ARG A 107 2.81 0.46 -9.32
CA ARG A 107 2.15 1.47 -10.14
C ARG A 107 3.10 2.49 -10.74
N ALA A 108 4.13 2.92 -10.01
CA ALA A 108 5.17 3.81 -10.52
C ALA A 108 5.94 3.13 -11.66
N ALA A 109 6.39 1.90 -11.46
CA ALA A 109 7.04 1.09 -12.50
C ALA A 109 6.14 0.89 -13.72
N ALA A 110 4.84 0.64 -13.54
CA ALA A 110 3.91 0.55 -14.67
C ALA A 110 3.85 1.86 -15.47
N ARG A 111 3.72 3.02 -14.80
CA ARG A 111 3.69 4.34 -15.47
C ARG A 111 4.99 4.61 -16.24
N ILE A 112 6.12 4.37 -15.60
CA ILE A 112 7.46 4.54 -16.20
C ILE A 112 7.63 3.58 -17.39
N GLY A 113 7.15 2.35 -17.30
CA GLY A 113 7.17 1.39 -18.41
C GLY A 113 6.37 1.87 -19.63
N TYR A 114 5.22 2.54 -19.43
CA TYR A 114 4.50 3.17 -20.54
C TYR A 114 5.24 4.39 -21.09
N TYR A 115 5.78 5.24 -20.21
CA TYR A 115 6.57 6.41 -20.61
C TYR A 115 7.82 6.01 -21.42
N ALA A 116 8.53 4.96 -21.00
CA ALA A 116 9.72 4.46 -21.66
C ALA A 116 9.45 3.89 -23.07
N ARG A 117 8.19 3.53 -23.39
CA ARG A 117 7.80 3.08 -24.74
C ARG A 117 7.53 4.22 -25.72
N LEU A 118 7.46 5.46 -25.25
CA LEU A 118 7.28 6.61 -26.13
C LEU A 118 8.54 6.79 -27.02
N PRO A 119 8.38 7.26 -28.27
CA PRO A 119 9.50 7.64 -29.12
C PRO A 119 10.41 8.67 -28.43
N ALA A 120 11.71 8.65 -28.74
CA ALA A 120 12.71 9.51 -28.09
C ALA A 120 12.32 10.99 -28.13
N LEU A 121 11.89 11.50 -29.29
CA LEU A 121 11.44 12.88 -29.45
C LEU A 121 10.28 13.25 -28.51
N ALA A 122 9.30 12.35 -28.36
CA ALA A 122 8.16 12.60 -27.47
C ALA A 122 8.61 12.64 -26.00
N ARG A 123 9.53 11.76 -25.59
CA ARG A 123 10.11 11.79 -24.24
C ARG A 123 10.88 13.07 -24.02
N GLU A 124 11.77 13.46 -24.92
CA GLU A 124 12.55 14.70 -24.83
C GLU A 124 11.66 15.94 -24.71
N MET A 125 10.59 16.03 -25.52
CA MET A 125 9.62 17.12 -25.43
C MET A 125 8.92 17.17 -24.08
N ILE A 126 8.54 16.02 -23.51
CA ILE A 126 7.97 15.93 -22.16
C ILE A 126 9.01 16.36 -21.11
N GLU A 127 10.26 15.90 -21.22
CA GLU A 127 11.32 16.26 -20.29
C GLU A 127 11.64 17.76 -20.30
N VAL A 128 11.75 18.37 -21.48
CA VAL A 128 11.98 19.81 -21.61
C VAL A 128 10.79 20.59 -21.06
N SER A 129 9.57 20.22 -21.45
CA SER A 129 8.37 20.96 -21.02
C SER A 129 8.10 20.82 -19.51
N THR A 130 8.43 19.68 -18.88
CA THR A 130 8.37 19.57 -17.41
C THR A 130 9.38 20.48 -16.69
N ARG A 131 10.50 20.83 -17.33
CA ARG A 131 11.49 21.78 -16.75
C ARG A 131 11.12 23.24 -17.01
N VAL A 132 10.72 23.57 -18.24
CA VAL A 132 10.49 24.96 -18.67
C VAL A 132 9.12 25.47 -18.27
N ALA A 133 8.11 24.60 -18.24
CA ALA A 133 6.74 24.95 -17.91
C ALA A 133 6.15 23.94 -16.89
N PRO A 134 6.71 23.83 -15.68
CA PRO A 134 6.35 22.81 -14.71
C PRO A 134 4.87 22.86 -14.30
N ALA A 135 4.26 24.05 -14.31
CA ALA A 135 2.86 24.26 -13.97
C ALA A 135 1.86 23.64 -14.98
N LEU A 136 2.30 23.34 -16.22
CA LEU A 136 1.45 22.68 -17.22
C LEU A 136 1.26 21.19 -16.97
N TRP A 137 2.08 20.60 -16.11
CA TRP A 137 2.15 19.17 -15.92
C TRP A 137 1.69 18.77 -14.51
N SER A 138 0.86 17.73 -14.46
CA SER A 138 0.44 17.17 -13.18
C SER A 138 1.63 16.61 -12.37
N PRO A 139 1.55 16.59 -11.02
CA PRO A 139 2.57 15.97 -10.18
C PRO A 139 2.88 14.51 -10.56
N ALA A 140 1.88 13.78 -11.09
CA ALA A 140 2.06 12.41 -11.55
C ALA A 140 2.99 12.29 -12.76
N VAL A 141 3.00 13.29 -13.65
CA VAL A 141 3.91 13.33 -14.81
C VAL A 141 5.33 13.65 -14.34
N HIS A 142 5.50 14.68 -13.50
CA HIS A 142 6.79 15.00 -12.89
C HIS A 142 7.41 13.80 -12.17
N ALA A 143 6.61 13.09 -11.37
CA ALA A 143 7.06 11.87 -10.70
C ALA A 143 7.44 10.74 -11.67
N THR A 144 6.77 10.64 -12.83
CA THR A 144 7.06 9.62 -13.85
C THR A 144 8.36 9.95 -14.59
N VAL A 145 8.54 11.21 -15.02
CA VAL A 145 9.75 11.67 -15.69
C VAL A 145 10.96 11.59 -14.77
N GLY A 146 10.84 12.08 -13.53
CA GLY A 146 11.89 11.98 -12.53
C GLY A 146 12.21 10.53 -12.17
N GLY A 147 11.18 9.70 -11.99
CA GLY A 147 11.33 8.28 -11.68
C GLY A 147 11.98 7.46 -12.78
N ALA A 148 11.80 7.84 -14.06
CA ALA A 148 12.42 7.15 -15.19
C ALA A 148 13.95 7.25 -15.23
N ARG A 149 14.53 8.21 -14.48
CA ARG A 149 15.99 8.39 -14.35
C ARG A 149 16.59 7.61 -13.18
N LEU A 150 15.77 6.94 -12.38
CA LEU A 150 16.21 6.27 -11.16
C LEU A 150 16.44 4.78 -11.41
N ALA A 151 17.43 4.23 -10.73
CA ALA A 151 17.59 2.78 -10.64
C ALA A 151 16.36 2.16 -9.94
N PRO A 152 15.99 0.90 -10.24
CA PRO A 152 14.86 0.22 -9.61
C PRO A 152 14.85 0.32 -8.07
N LEU A 153 16.00 0.11 -7.44
CA LEU A 153 16.14 0.19 -5.99
C LEU A 153 15.77 1.59 -5.46
N GLU A 154 16.33 2.64 -6.08
CA GLU A 154 16.08 4.02 -5.66
C GLU A 154 14.63 4.41 -5.91
N LEU A 155 14.07 4.03 -7.05
CA LEU A 155 12.65 4.22 -7.35
C LEU A 155 11.77 3.57 -6.29
N TYR A 156 12.04 2.31 -5.94
CA TYR A 156 11.28 1.60 -4.91
C TYR A 156 11.40 2.28 -3.55
N ALA A 157 12.63 2.58 -3.13
CA ALA A 157 12.92 3.27 -1.88
C ALA A 157 12.12 4.56 -1.74
N ARG A 158 12.13 5.42 -2.78
CA ARG A 158 11.38 6.68 -2.77
C ARG A 158 9.86 6.50 -2.71
N GLN A 159 9.33 5.40 -3.21
CA GLN A 159 7.89 5.13 -3.20
C GLN A 159 7.39 4.57 -1.86
N VAL A 160 8.25 3.88 -1.10
CA VAL A 160 7.88 3.28 0.20
C VAL A 160 8.35 4.09 1.41
N SER A 161 9.26 5.03 1.21
CA SER A 161 9.78 5.89 2.27
C SER A 161 8.80 7.01 2.60
N LEU A 162 8.55 7.21 3.89
CA LEU A 162 7.95 8.45 4.38
C LEU A 162 8.96 9.61 4.31
N LEU A 163 10.24 9.30 4.53
CA LEU A 163 11.36 10.24 4.58
C LEU A 163 12.53 9.68 3.80
N LEU A 164 13.04 10.48 2.87
CA LEU A 164 14.21 10.12 2.09
C LEU A 164 15.49 10.26 2.92
N PRO A 165 16.58 9.53 2.58
CA PRO A 165 17.86 9.63 3.27
C PRO A 165 18.35 11.07 3.47
N GLU A 166 18.26 11.87 2.41
CA GLU A 166 18.64 13.27 2.37
C GLU A 166 17.80 14.16 3.30
N GLU A 167 16.58 13.73 3.65
CA GLU A 167 15.68 14.47 4.55
C GLU A 167 15.89 14.10 6.02
N ARG A 168 16.57 12.98 6.31
CA ARG A 168 16.75 12.47 7.68
C ARG A 168 17.50 13.46 8.57
N ALA A 169 18.59 14.05 8.08
CA ALA A 169 19.39 15.02 8.82
C ALA A 169 18.62 16.31 9.14
N ALA A 170 17.63 16.64 8.30
CA ALA A 170 16.79 17.80 8.50
C ALA A 170 15.67 17.52 9.53
N LEU A 171 15.21 16.27 9.65
CA LEU A 171 14.12 15.90 10.56
C LEU A 171 14.61 15.43 11.94
N TYR A 172 15.63 14.57 12.00
CA TYR A 172 16.09 13.95 13.24
C TYR A 172 17.19 14.77 13.91
N THR A 173 17.26 14.70 15.23
CA THR A 173 18.38 15.26 16.01
C THR A 173 19.67 14.46 15.75
N PRO A 174 20.86 15.06 15.92
CA PRO A 174 22.13 14.33 15.80
C PRO A 174 22.19 13.10 16.71
N GLU A 175 21.71 13.22 17.95
CA GLU A 175 21.71 12.15 18.95
C GLU A 175 20.80 10.99 18.52
N ALA A 176 19.64 11.29 17.94
CA ALA A 176 18.75 10.26 17.41
C ALA A 176 19.33 9.57 16.17
N LEU A 177 20.03 10.31 15.31
CA LEU A 177 20.72 9.73 14.15
C LEU A 177 21.84 8.78 14.59
N GLU A 178 22.62 9.18 15.59
CA GLU A 178 23.67 8.35 16.18
C GLU A 178 23.08 7.08 16.80
N ALA A 179 22.00 7.21 17.60
CA ALA A 179 21.32 6.08 18.22
C ALA A 179 20.68 5.11 17.20
N MET A 180 20.18 5.62 16.07
CA MET A 180 19.69 4.78 14.96
C MET A 180 20.81 4.10 14.18
N GLY A 181 22.04 4.62 14.28
CA GLY A 181 23.23 4.13 13.58
C GLY A 181 23.09 4.08 12.05
N GLU A 182 23.93 3.27 11.43
CA GLU A 182 23.92 3.00 9.99
C GLU A 182 22.82 2.02 9.55
N ALA A 183 21.84 1.68 10.40
CA ALA A 183 20.74 0.80 10.02
C ALA A 183 19.97 1.45 8.85
N MET A 184 20.40 1.12 7.64
CA MET A 184 19.86 1.62 6.39
C MET A 184 19.03 0.49 5.80
N PRO A 185 17.69 0.65 5.76
CA PRO A 185 16.83 -0.26 5.00
C PRO A 185 17.34 -0.47 3.57
N TRP A 186 18.10 0.49 3.00
CA TRP A 186 18.64 0.45 1.65
C TRP A 186 19.64 -0.67 1.39
N ARG A 187 20.51 -1.03 2.35
CA ARG A 187 21.45 -2.15 2.18
C ARG A 187 20.69 -3.48 2.12
N ALA A 188 19.71 -3.66 2.99
CA ALA A 188 18.84 -4.85 2.96
C ALA A 188 18.02 -4.92 1.66
N LEU A 189 17.51 -3.78 1.18
CA LEU A 189 16.80 -3.71 -0.10
C LEU A 189 17.72 -4.05 -1.28
N ALA A 190 19.00 -3.63 -1.26
CA ALA A 190 19.97 -3.97 -2.31
C ALA A 190 20.16 -5.48 -2.46
N GLY A 191 20.30 -6.20 -1.34
CA GLY A 191 20.34 -7.66 -1.36
C GLY A 191 19.08 -8.26 -1.99
N LEU A 192 17.89 -7.80 -1.60
CA LEU A 192 16.63 -8.30 -2.15
C LEU A 192 16.44 -8.03 -3.65
N PHE A 193 16.95 -6.89 -4.14
CA PHE A 193 16.94 -6.61 -5.58
C PHE A 193 17.92 -7.50 -6.35
N ALA A 194 19.07 -7.83 -5.77
CA ALA A 194 20.00 -8.80 -6.34
C ALA A 194 19.38 -10.22 -6.36
N ASP A 195 18.72 -10.63 -5.28
CA ASP A 195 17.99 -11.91 -5.21
C ASP A 195 16.87 -11.99 -6.25
N ALA A 196 16.11 -10.90 -6.42
CA ALA A 196 15.07 -10.83 -7.44
C ALA A 196 15.65 -11.01 -8.85
N ALA A 197 16.78 -10.36 -9.15
CA ALA A 197 17.47 -10.52 -10.43
C ALA A 197 17.98 -11.96 -10.62
N ALA A 198 18.56 -12.57 -9.59
CA ALA A 198 19.00 -13.97 -9.61
C ALA A 198 17.84 -14.96 -9.80
N ALA A 199 16.65 -14.63 -9.28
CA ALA A 199 15.41 -15.36 -9.49
C ALA A 199 14.77 -15.14 -10.88
N GLY A 200 15.41 -14.36 -11.77
CA GLY A 200 14.97 -14.15 -13.14
C GLY A 200 14.01 -12.96 -13.34
N ALA A 201 13.91 -12.04 -12.39
CA ALA A 201 13.10 -10.83 -12.55
C ALA A 201 13.69 -9.88 -13.59
N ALA A 202 13.25 -10.00 -14.85
CA ALA A 202 13.67 -9.13 -15.94
C ALA A 202 12.90 -7.80 -15.99
N ASP A 203 11.63 -7.77 -15.56
CA ASP A 203 10.82 -6.55 -15.47
C ASP A 203 10.95 -5.93 -14.08
N THR A 204 11.12 -4.61 -14.01
CA THR A 204 11.17 -3.85 -12.74
C THR A 204 9.98 -4.15 -11.82
N ARG A 205 8.80 -4.43 -12.39
CA ARG A 205 7.60 -4.79 -11.63
C ARG A 205 7.69 -6.16 -10.98
N ASP A 206 8.41 -7.11 -11.57
CA ASP A 206 8.72 -8.40 -10.93
C ASP A 206 9.69 -8.22 -9.77
N ALA A 207 10.73 -7.41 -9.96
CA ALA A 207 11.65 -7.08 -8.88
C ALA A 207 10.91 -6.40 -7.71
N PHE A 208 10.01 -5.47 -8.01
CA PHE A 208 9.20 -4.82 -6.97
C PHE A 208 8.23 -5.76 -6.28
N HIS A 209 7.62 -6.70 -7.02
CA HIS A 209 6.78 -7.73 -6.42
C HIS A 209 7.59 -8.64 -5.50
N TYR A 210 8.77 -9.08 -5.92
CA TYR A 210 9.67 -9.89 -5.09
C TYR A 210 10.00 -9.17 -3.78
N VAL A 211 10.43 -7.92 -3.86
CA VAL A 211 10.76 -7.10 -2.68
C VAL A 211 9.51 -6.82 -1.83
N ASP A 212 8.35 -6.54 -2.43
CA ASP A 212 7.09 -6.34 -1.70
C ASP A 212 6.71 -7.59 -0.89
N VAL A 213 6.83 -8.78 -1.48
CA VAL A 213 6.52 -10.05 -0.81
C VAL A 213 7.57 -10.40 0.25
N ALA A 214 8.86 -10.21 -0.03
CA ALA A 214 9.95 -10.61 0.85
C ALA A 214 10.18 -9.65 2.03
N PHE A 215 9.90 -8.36 1.85
CA PHE A 215 10.18 -7.33 2.86
C PHE A 215 8.93 -6.63 3.36
N ARG A 216 8.10 -6.11 2.45
CA ARG A 216 7.00 -5.22 2.84
C ARG A 216 5.82 -5.97 3.45
N LEU A 217 5.49 -7.14 2.92
CA LEU A 217 4.40 -7.98 3.41
C LEU A 217 4.67 -8.45 4.85
N PRO A 218 5.84 -9.01 5.20
CA PRO A 218 6.18 -9.34 6.59
C PRO A 218 6.10 -8.13 7.53
N ALA A 219 6.64 -6.98 7.12
CA ALA A 219 6.58 -5.77 7.94
C ALA A 219 5.13 -5.33 8.19
N ARG A 220 4.24 -5.45 7.20
CA ARG A 220 2.82 -5.13 7.35
C ARG A 220 2.05 -6.19 8.10
N ALA A 221 2.50 -7.44 8.10
CA ALA A 221 1.89 -8.51 8.88
C ALA A 221 2.02 -8.28 10.40
N ALA A 222 2.92 -7.39 10.86
CA ALA A 222 3.02 -6.99 12.27
C ALA A 222 1.71 -6.42 12.87
N VAL A 223 0.73 -6.06 12.03
CA VAL A 223 -0.63 -5.73 12.47
C VAL A 223 -1.32 -6.87 13.21
N THR A 224 -0.93 -8.13 12.96
CA THR A 224 -1.46 -9.29 13.70
C THR A 224 -1.03 -9.26 15.15
N THR A 225 0.22 -8.90 15.43
CA THR A 225 0.74 -8.73 16.80
C THR A 225 0.00 -7.62 17.53
N ALA A 226 -0.25 -6.50 16.85
CA ALA A 226 -1.02 -5.39 17.42
C ALA A 226 -2.46 -5.80 17.74
N ALA A 227 -3.13 -6.55 16.86
CA ALA A 227 -4.49 -7.04 17.10
C ALA A 227 -4.55 -8.10 18.22
N ALA A 228 -3.56 -9.01 18.26
CA ALA A 228 -3.49 -10.07 19.27
C ALA A 228 -3.28 -9.50 20.68
N ALA A 229 -2.53 -8.39 20.81
CA ALA A 229 -2.38 -7.68 22.08
C ALA A 229 -3.73 -7.18 22.65
N GLU A 230 -4.71 -6.93 21.78
CA GLU A 230 -6.06 -6.50 22.13
C GLU A 230 -7.06 -7.68 22.19
N GLY A 231 -6.57 -8.93 22.11
CA GLY A 231 -7.41 -10.14 22.20
C GLY A 231 -8.13 -10.54 20.91
N VAL A 232 -7.73 -9.98 19.76
CA VAL A 232 -8.30 -10.32 18.44
C VAL A 232 -7.29 -11.11 17.59
N GLU A 233 -7.69 -12.31 17.15
CA GLU A 233 -6.94 -13.08 16.15
C GLU A 233 -7.20 -12.50 14.75
N LEU A 234 -6.16 -11.90 14.16
CA LEU A 234 -6.24 -11.35 12.81
C LEU A 234 -5.65 -12.33 11.79
N ARG A 235 -6.46 -12.78 10.82
CA ARG A 235 -6.03 -13.65 9.72
C ARG A 235 -5.80 -12.86 8.45
N LEU A 236 -4.74 -13.21 7.72
CA LEU A 236 -4.30 -12.53 6.50
C LEU A 236 -4.47 -13.44 5.28
N PRO A 237 -5.70 -13.64 4.77
CA PRO A 237 -5.97 -14.61 3.70
C PRO A 237 -5.20 -14.33 2.40
N PHE A 238 -4.91 -13.05 2.10
CA PHE A 238 -4.11 -12.72 0.92
C PHE A 238 -2.62 -13.02 1.10
N ALA A 239 -2.10 -13.07 2.32
CA ALA A 239 -0.69 -13.34 2.61
C ALA A 239 -0.32 -14.84 2.50
N ASP A 240 -1.10 -15.63 1.76
CA ASP A 240 -0.82 -17.04 1.50
C ASP A 240 0.30 -17.17 0.45
N HIS A 241 1.33 -17.97 0.75
CA HIS A 241 2.47 -18.19 -0.14
C HIS A 241 2.05 -18.77 -1.51
N ARG A 242 0.97 -19.54 -1.58
CA ARG A 242 0.43 -20.09 -2.84
C ARG A 242 -0.14 -18.98 -3.71
N LEU A 243 -0.82 -17.99 -3.12
CA LEU A 243 -1.28 -16.82 -3.84
C LEU A 243 -0.10 -15.97 -4.34
N ALA A 244 0.93 -15.81 -3.50
CA ALA A 244 2.16 -15.13 -3.90
C ALA A 244 2.86 -15.83 -5.09
N GLN A 245 2.95 -17.16 -5.06
CA GLN A 245 3.52 -17.97 -6.16
C GLN A 245 2.68 -17.86 -7.44
N ILE A 246 1.35 -17.95 -7.34
CA ILE A 246 0.46 -17.78 -8.48
C ILE A 246 0.65 -16.39 -9.08
N ALA A 247 0.63 -15.34 -8.28
CA ALA A 247 0.83 -13.97 -8.77
C ALA A 247 2.20 -13.79 -9.42
N ALA A 248 3.26 -14.31 -8.82
CA ALA A 248 4.62 -14.29 -9.37
C ALA A 248 4.74 -15.02 -10.72
N SER A 249 3.95 -16.08 -10.92
CA SER A 249 3.92 -16.84 -12.18
C SER A 249 3.17 -16.14 -13.32
N THR A 250 2.46 -15.04 -13.04
CA THR A 250 1.71 -14.29 -14.06
C THR A 250 2.51 -13.13 -14.63
N PRO A 251 2.29 -12.73 -15.91
CA PRO A 251 2.92 -11.55 -16.46
C PRO A 251 2.66 -10.31 -15.59
N PRO A 252 3.64 -9.43 -15.35
CA PRO A 252 3.49 -8.30 -14.43
C PRO A 252 2.32 -7.36 -14.75
N ALA A 253 1.98 -7.22 -16.04
CA ALA A 253 0.88 -6.39 -16.50
C ALA A 253 -0.50 -6.95 -16.11
N SER A 254 -0.61 -8.24 -15.83
CA SER A 254 -1.84 -8.91 -15.40
C SER A 254 -2.13 -8.72 -13.92
N ARG A 255 -1.09 -8.49 -13.08
CA ARG A 255 -1.27 -8.18 -11.66
C ARG A 255 -1.88 -6.81 -11.47
N GLY A 256 -1.34 -5.79 -12.13
CA GLY A 256 -1.83 -4.42 -12.02
C GLY A 256 -1.18 -3.47 -13.03
N GLY A 257 -1.68 -2.23 -13.07
CA GLY A 257 -1.16 -1.21 -13.98
C GLY A 257 -1.56 0.20 -13.61
N VAL A 258 -1.44 1.11 -14.58
CA VAL A 258 -1.70 2.54 -14.35
C VAL A 258 -3.18 2.81 -14.05
N ARG A 259 -4.08 2.12 -14.78
CA ARG A 259 -5.53 2.36 -14.74
C ARG A 259 -6.26 1.55 -13.67
N ALA A 260 -5.70 0.43 -13.25
CA ALA A 260 -6.35 -0.47 -12.31
C ALA A 260 -5.32 -1.10 -11.38
N ARG A 261 -5.65 -1.09 -10.09
CA ARG A 261 -4.95 -1.86 -9.06
C ARG A 261 -5.47 -3.28 -9.08
N GLN A 262 -4.61 -4.25 -8.76
CA GLN A 262 -5.04 -5.62 -8.48
C GLN A 262 -5.94 -6.22 -9.57
N LEU A 263 -5.55 -6.05 -10.84
CA LEU A 263 -6.28 -6.55 -12.01
C LEU A 263 -6.61 -8.04 -11.90
N LEU A 264 -5.62 -8.86 -11.51
CA LEU A 264 -5.80 -10.29 -11.34
C LEU A 264 -6.85 -10.63 -10.26
N LEU A 265 -6.74 -10.00 -9.09
CA LEU A 265 -7.69 -10.21 -7.99
C LEU A 265 -9.09 -9.68 -8.34
N GLY A 266 -9.17 -8.50 -8.95
CA GLY A 266 -10.43 -7.88 -9.37
C GLY A 266 -11.15 -8.67 -10.46
N ALA A 267 -10.41 -9.38 -11.31
CA ALA A 267 -10.98 -10.33 -12.27
C ALA A 267 -11.44 -11.62 -11.58
N ALA A 268 -10.63 -12.19 -10.68
CA ALA A 268 -10.94 -13.42 -9.95
C ALA A 268 -12.12 -13.30 -8.98
N THR A 269 -12.47 -12.08 -8.55
CA THR A 269 -13.57 -11.80 -7.62
C THR A 269 -14.74 -11.05 -8.26
N ALA A 270 -14.74 -10.96 -9.60
CA ALA A 270 -15.65 -10.10 -10.35
C ALA A 270 -17.14 -10.46 -10.17
N ASP A 271 -17.42 -11.73 -9.96
CA ASP A 271 -18.73 -12.35 -9.75
C ASP A 271 -19.16 -12.39 -8.27
N LEU A 272 -18.22 -12.18 -7.34
CA LEU A 272 -18.46 -12.23 -5.90
C LEU A 272 -18.89 -10.88 -5.31
N LEU A 273 -18.51 -9.77 -5.96
CA LEU A 273 -18.68 -8.43 -5.41
C LEU A 273 -19.57 -7.55 -6.30
N PRO A 274 -20.49 -6.75 -5.72
CA PRO A 274 -21.28 -5.78 -6.48
C PRO A 274 -20.38 -4.81 -7.26
N ARG A 275 -20.84 -4.39 -8.45
CA ARG A 275 -20.09 -3.44 -9.31
C ARG A 275 -19.68 -2.19 -8.55
N ALA A 276 -20.54 -1.67 -7.68
CA ALA A 276 -20.26 -0.48 -6.87
C ALA A 276 -19.02 -0.63 -5.96
N VAL A 277 -18.79 -1.83 -5.39
CA VAL A 277 -17.60 -2.11 -4.58
C VAL A 277 -16.36 -2.20 -5.46
N ARG A 278 -16.47 -2.88 -6.61
CA ARG A 278 -15.36 -3.09 -7.54
C ARG A 278 -14.88 -1.81 -8.23
N SER A 279 -15.79 -0.88 -8.50
CA SER A 279 -15.46 0.41 -9.13
C SER A 279 -15.15 1.51 -8.11
N ALA A 280 -15.23 1.22 -6.81
CA ALA A 280 -14.94 2.23 -5.79
C ALA A 280 -13.48 2.67 -5.90
N PRO A 281 -13.20 3.99 -5.82
CA PRO A 281 -11.83 4.48 -5.79
C PRO A 281 -11.14 3.96 -4.54
N HIS A 282 -9.89 3.54 -4.67
CA HIS A 282 -9.10 3.18 -3.51
C HIS A 282 -8.91 4.39 -2.61
N ARG A 283 -9.11 4.20 -1.30
CA ARG A 283 -8.88 5.22 -0.27
C ARG A 283 -7.61 4.88 0.48
N ASP A 284 -6.67 5.83 0.52
CA ASP A 284 -5.50 5.68 1.38
C ASP A 284 -5.97 5.69 2.85
N PRO A 285 -5.35 4.89 3.73
CA PRO A 285 -5.78 4.75 5.12
C PRO A 285 -5.44 5.97 6.01
N GLY A 286 -4.91 7.05 5.44
CA GLY A 286 -4.58 8.27 6.16
C GLY A 286 -5.80 9.18 6.38
N PRO A 287 -5.70 10.17 7.28
CA PRO A 287 -6.77 11.14 7.47
C PRO A 287 -7.05 11.90 6.16
N PRO A 288 -8.33 12.19 5.88
CA PRO A 288 -8.67 13.00 4.71
C PRO A 288 -8.09 14.41 4.87
N PRO A 289 -7.70 15.10 3.77
CA PRO A 289 -7.07 16.42 3.84
C PRO A 289 -7.84 17.44 4.70
N GLN A 290 -9.17 17.39 4.68
CA GLN A 290 -10.02 18.31 5.42
C GLN A 290 -9.91 18.14 6.95
N ALA A 291 -9.56 16.93 7.42
CA ALA A 291 -9.43 16.66 8.85
C ALA A 291 -8.24 17.38 9.48
N TRP A 292 -7.25 17.80 8.69
CA TRP A 292 -6.07 18.52 9.18
C TRP A 292 -6.35 20.00 9.47
N ALA A 293 -7.33 20.59 8.80
CA ALA A 293 -7.61 22.02 8.89
C ALA A 293 -8.37 22.43 10.15
N ALA A 294 -9.17 21.53 10.74
CA ALA A 294 -10.01 21.84 11.89
C ALA A 294 -10.42 20.60 12.70
N GLY A 295 -10.86 20.84 13.93
CA GLY A 295 -11.44 19.84 14.83
C GLY A 295 -10.39 18.95 15.50
N ARG A 296 -10.84 17.81 16.01
CA ARG A 296 -10.07 16.97 16.96
C ARG A 296 -8.72 16.50 16.43
N LEU A 297 -8.57 16.27 15.12
CA LEU A 297 -7.29 15.87 14.55
C LEU A 297 -6.29 17.03 14.55
N ARG A 298 -6.75 18.26 14.25
CA ARG A 298 -5.91 19.44 14.32
C ARG A 298 -5.45 19.69 15.75
N ASP A 299 -6.38 19.67 16.71
CA ASP A 299 -6.06 19.89 18.13
C ASP A 299 -5.05 18.84 18.63
N LEU A 300 -5.26 17.57 18.28
CA LEU A 300 -4.34 16.49 18.58
C LEU A 300 -2.96 16.70 17.92
N ALA A 301 -2.94 17.17 16.68
CA ALA A 301 -1.69 17.42 15.97
C ALA A 301 -0.91 18.59 16.57
N GLU A 302 -1.58 19.68 16.94
CA GLU A 302 -0.96 20.82 17.62
C GLU A 302 -0.42 20.44 19.01
N GLU A 303 -1.10 19.54 19.73
CA GLU A 303 -0.64 19.03 21.03
C GLU A 303 0.56 18.08 20.89
N LEU A 304 0.46 17.09 19.99
CA LEU A 304 1.49 16.06 19.82
C LEU A 304 2.75 16.61 19.13
N LEU A 305 2.61 17.53 18.18
CA LEU A 305 3.73 18.12 17.44
C LEU A 305 4.20 19.45 18.05
N ALA A 306 3.75 19.77 19.27
CA ALA A 306 4.16 20.97 19.99
C ALA A 306 5.70 21.00 20.15
N PRO A 307 6.38 22.14 19.87
CA PRO A 307 7.84 22.21 19.93
C PRO A 307 8.44 21.76 21.27
N ARG A 308 7.80 22.13 22.39
CA ARG A 308 8.20 21.71 23.73
C ARG A 308 8.18 20.20 23.91
N ARG A 309 7.16 19.53 23.36
CA ARG A 309 7.00 18.07 23.44
C ARG A 309 8.05 17.36 22.60
N LEU A 310 8.24 17.80 21.36
CA LEU A 310 9.26 17.24 20.46
C LEU A 310 10.67 17.42 21.03
N ALA A 311 10.96 18.59 21.60
CA ALA A 311 12.23 18.86 22.27
C ALA A 311 12.45 17.92 23.48
N ALA A 312 11.41 17.71 24.31
CA ALA A 312 11.50 16.79 25.45
C ALA A 312 11.71 15.33 25.03
N GLN A 313 11.21 14.93 23.84
CA GLN A 313 11.47 13.59 23.29
C GLN A 313 12.87 13.45 22.72
N GLY A 314 13.49 14.55 22.26
CA GLY A 314 14.86 14.57 21.77
C GLY A 314 15.09 13.82 20.45
N VAL A 315 14.04 13.38 19.75
CA VAL A 315 14.15 12.58 18.50
C VAL A 315 14.00 13.44 17.24
N PHE A 316 13.01 14.33 17.23
CA PHE A 316 12.67 15.14 16.07
C PHE A 316 13.03 16.61 16.29
N ARG A 317 13.52 17.28 15.24
CA ARG A 317 13.84 18.71 15.25
C ARG A 317 12.55 19.54 15.21
N PRO A 318 12.20 20.28 16.28
CA PRO A 318 10.93 21.00 16.36
C PRO A 318 10.70 21.97 15.20
N ASP A 319 11.73 22.71 14.78
CA ASP A 319 11.62 23.70 13.71
C ASP A 319 11.27 23.07 12.37
N HIS A 320 11.84 21.91 12.07
CA HIS A 320 11.56 21.18 10.84
C HIS A 320 10.11 20.67 10.84
N VAL A 321 9.67 20.05 11.93
CA VAL A 321 8.30 19.56 12.06
C VAL A 321 7.29 20.71 11.99
N GLY A 322 7.58 21.84 12.65
CA GLY A 322 6.77 23.05 12.58
C GLY A 322 6.68 23.64 11.17
N ARG A 323 7.76 23.56 10.37
CA ARG A 323 7.71 23.94 8.96
C ARG A 323 6.80 23.01 8.15
N LEU A 324 6.96 21.68 8.28
CA LEU A 324 6.10 20.72 7.59
C LEU A 324 4.62 20.94 7.94
N TRP A 325 4.34 21.24 9.21
CA TRP A 325 3.00 21.54 9.68
C TRP A 325 2.42 22.79 9.01
N ARG A 326 3.16 23.90 9.00
CA ARG A 326 2.73 25.17 8.38
C ARG A 326 2.53 25.03 6.87
N GLU A 327 3.48 24.43 6.16
CA GLU A 327 3.38 24.20 4.71
C GLU A 327 2.14 23.35 4.35
N HIS A 328 1.79 22.37 5.20
CA HIS A 328 0.62 21.54 4.99
C HIS A 328 -0.69 22.29 5.19
N LEU A 329 -0.81 23.05 6.29
CA LEU A 329 -2.00 23.83 6.58
C LEU A 329 -2.21 24.97 5.57
N ALA A 330 -1.13 25.57 5.07
CA ALA A 330 -1.18 26.59 4.03
C ALA A 330 -1.54 26.03 2.64
N GLY A 331 -1.57 24.70 2.48
CA GLY A 331 -1.81 24.04 1.19
C GLY A 331 -0.64 24.17 0.21
N GLU A 332 0.53 24.63 0.65
CA GLU A 332 1.73 24.78 -0.18
C GLU A 332 2.28 23.42 -0.60
N ARG A 333 2.26 22.44 0.32
CA ARG A 333 2.71 21.06 0.08
C ARG A 333 1.88 20.05 0.87
N ASP A 334 1.58 18.90 0.26
CA ASP A 334 0.93 17.80 0.97
C ASP A 334 1.94 16.99 1.80
N HIS A 335 1.99 17.27 3.11
CA HIS A 335 2.76 16.51 4.09
C HIS A 335 1.90 15.54 4.92
N GLY A 336 0.63 15.30 4.56
CA GLY A 336 -0.33 14.60 5.42
C GLY A 336 0.13 13.20 5.84
N ARG A 337 0.73 12.42 4.92
CA ARG A 337 1.31 11.10 5.26
C ARG A 337 2.51 11.20 6.22
N ARG A 338 3.36 12.21 6.05
CA ARG A 338 4.54 12.44 6.91
C ARG A 338 4.10 12.86 8.29
N LEU A 339 3.20 13.83 8.38
CA LEU A 339 2.63 14.31 9.62
C LEU A 339 1.91 13.19 10.37
N TRP A 340 1.12 12.36 9.68
CA TRP A 340 0.49 11.20 10.30
C TRP A 340 1.51 10.21 10.89
N GLY A 341 2.59 9.95 10.16
CA GLY A 341 3.71 9.14 10.66
C GLY A 341 4.38 9.75 11.90
N LEU A 342 4.60 11.07 11.89
CA LEU A 342 5.14 11.80 13.04
C LEU A 342 4.22 11.74 14.25
N LEU A 343 2.91 11.92 14.08
CA LEU A 343 1.93 11.79 15.16
C LEU A 343 1.97 10.40 15.80
N ALA A 344 1.95 9.35 14.97
CA ALA A 344 2.04 7.98 15.45
C ALA A 344 3.37 7.71 16.19
N ALA A 345 4.48 8.23 15.66
CA ALA A 345 5.80 8.08 16.27
C ALA A 345 5.91 8.84 17.61
N THR A 346 5.51 10.12 17.65
CA THR A 346 5.48 10.93 18.87
C THR A 346 4.60 10.28 19.93
N ARG A 347 3.43 9.75 19.55
CA ARG A 347 2.54 9.04 20.49
C ARG A 347 3.17 7.75 21.01
N TRP A 348 3.90 7.02 20.17
CA TRP A 348 4.61 5.80 20.56
C TRP A 348 5.80 6.08 21.49
N LEU A 349 6.49 7.21 21.30
CA LEU A 349 7.59 7.68 22.15
C LEU A 349 7.13 8.17 23.53
N GLU A 350 5.82 8.34 23.76
CA GLU A 350 5.34 8.77 25.07
C GLU A 350 5.69 7.77 26.18
N GLY A 351 6.27 8.28 27.27
CA GLY A 351 6.76 7.48 28.38
C GLY A 351 8.01 6.66 28.04
N ARG A 352 8.59 6.83 26.85
CA ARG A 352 9.84 6.19 26.43
C ARG A 352 10.89 7.28 26.25
N VAL A 353 11.78 7.40 27.23
CA VAL A 353 13.00 8.19 27.05
C VAL A 353 13.90 7.37 26.14
N VAL A 354 14.23 7.89 24.95
CA VAL A 354 15.34 7.36 24.15
C VAL A 354 16.61 7.75 24.89
N ALA A 355 16.96 6.97 25.91
CA ALA A 355 18.22 7.14 26.60
C ALA A 355 19.32 6.84 25.58
N ALA A 356 20.14 7.85 25.27
CA ALA A 356 21.42 7.65 24.61
C ALA A 356 22.31 6.82 25.56
N SER A 357 22.13 5.50 25.55
CA SER A 357 22.93 4.56 26.34
C SER A 357 23.52 3.51 25.41
N SER A 358 24.62 3.89 24.74
CA SER A 358 25.56 2.93 24.16
C SER A 358 26.97 3.48 23.98
N ALA A 359 27.48 4.25 24.95
CA ALA A 359 28.93 4.51 25.08
C ALA A 359 29.54 3.84 26.34
N ALA A 360 28.74 3.47 27.34
CA ALA A 360 29.25 2.96 28.62
C ALA A 360 29.19 1.42 28.78
N ARG A 361 28.69 0.66 27.80
CA ARG A 361 28.59 -0.81 27.88
C ARG A 361 29.68 -1.57 27.11
N ALA A 362 30.65 -0.87 26.52
CA ALA A 362 31.81 -1.45 25.82
C ALA A 362 33.15 -1.20 26.55
N ALA A 363 33.11 -0.70 27.78
CA ALA A 363 34.30 -0.42 28.60
C ALA A 363 34.15 -0.99 30.03
N GLY A 364 33.66 -2.23 30.14
CA GLY A 364 33.57 -2.98 31.39
C GLY A 364 34.03 -4.41 31.17
#